data_AF-A0A2C6BNQ6-F1
#
_entry.id   AF-A0A2C6BNQ6-F1
#
_cell.length_a   1.000
_cell.length_b   1.000
_cell.length_c   1.000
_cell.angle_alpha   90.00
_cell.angle_beta   90.00
_cell.angle_gamma   90.00
#
_symmetry.space_group_name_H-M   'P 1'
#
loop_
_entity.id
_entity.type
_entity.pdbx_description
1 polymer ?
#
loop_
_entity_poly.entity_id
_entity_poly.type
_entity_poly.pdbx_seq_one_letter_code
_entity_poly.pdbx_strand_id
1 'polypeptide(L)'
;MKINYTVKLLLPAITASLGTIGKDIDVEIKRDKQGNPFFSGKHIKGILRERVLQFKNALNEEASSFIKKYFGDEGNYLENNDFSKIIFSNLTLRKDKGEKTGNRHGIRIDRRTRTTIPQSLFNYEFLRENNEFEGELVFKDDINKEDLKFILASLFHLNFIGGFKSRGLGKIEVLIDGKDINDLEKIINNLKKDDKKINKDKINNDLIKYSYTLTLDEPLILKARELGNYVEVKKYLQGSTIRGSLIELFVKNGIELDKILRIKTSDATKGKVSLASLFKTKYQINGEDKKIDKAQTTIIEIDGVKLERYSEQDFSIVGNEVSVKINPKTKSAESGMLFNSEYLSFYEKDGDKNFKKIELMGDVELPKDLIIKNQVYTIYLGKLKTKGFGKAKITFKDYVETKEDIVSRIDKFNKDIPKDEKEKLNNKTLITFDLQSDIVLPFNNIYNAQEQFKILANLSDKFEFNYSRSFVNTAKLEGYNIINNIRKIDELVFSRGSVFTFEVNNYKDELELLKKIEEKGLGLRKNEGFGRVKICSSRGDN
;
A
#
# COMPACT_ATOMS: atom_id res chain seq x y z
N MET A 1 -6.53 16.72 -11.66
CA MET A 1 -7.93 16.99 -12.02
C MET A 1 -8.76 15.76 -11.71
N LYS A 2 -9.96 15.94 -11.16
CA LYS A 2 -10.85 14.83 -10.75
C LYS A 2 -12.22 15.00 -11.39
N ILE A 3 -12.84 13.89 -11.78
CA ILE A 3 -14.16 13.85 -12.41
C ILE A 3 -14.97 12.75 -11.73
N ASN A 4 -16.13 13.09 -11.19
CA ASN A 4 -17.02 12.11 -10.60
C ASN A 4 -18.03 11.64 -11.63
N TYR A 5 -18.36 10.35 -11.59
CA TYR A 5 -19.35 9.77 -12.48
C TYR A 5 -20.21 8.77 -11.72
N THR A 6 -21.44 8.62 -12.18
CA THR A 6 -22.41 7.66 -11.66
C THR A 6 -22.74 6.65 -12.73
N VAL A 7 -22.83 5.38 -12.35
CA VAL A 7 -23.26 4.27 -13.19
C VAL A 7 -24.55 3.71 -12.62
N LYS A 8 -25.65 3.84 -13.36
CA LYS A 8 -26.95 3.28 -13.02
C LYS A 8 -27.16 1.96 -13.75
N LEU A 9 -27.52 0.91 -13.02
CA LEU A 9 -27.90 -0.37 -13.63
C LEU A 9 -29.31 -0.27 -14.23
N LEU A 10 -29.43 -0.42 -15.55
CA LEU A 10 -30.73 -0.52 -16.23
C LEU A 10 -31.25 -1.96 -16.27
N LEU A 11 -30.33 -2.93 -16.24
CA LEU A 11 -30.62 -4.35 -16.15
C LEU A 11 -29.77 -4.98 -15.04
N PRO A 12 -30.14 -6.17 -14.52
CA PRO A 12 -29.36 -6.82 -13.49
C PRO A 12 -27.91 -7.07 -13.92
N ALA A 13 -26.95 -6.92 -13.00
CA ALA A 13 -25.51 -7.03 -13.29
C ALA A 13 -24.79 -7.95 -12.30
N ILE A 14 -23.67 -8.53 -12.74
CA ILE A 14 -22.80 -9.34 -11.88
C ILE A 14 -21.41 -8.73 -11.88
N THR A 15 -20.84 -8.50 -10.71
CA THR A 15 -19.51 -7.88 -10.56
C THR A 15 -18.36 -8.88 -10.77
N ALA A 16 -18.61 -10.19 -10.62
CA ALA A 16 -17.58 -11.22 -10.64
C ALA A 16 -17.03 -11.56 -12.04
N SER A 17 -15.71 -11.65 -12.10
CA SER A 17 -15.02 -12.63 -12.94
C SER A 17 -14.93 -13.92 -12.13
N LEU A 18 -15.23 -15.07 -12.78
CA LEU A 18 -15.17 -16.50 -12.41
C LEU A 18 -14.33 -17.03 -11.19
N GLY A 19 -13.98 -16.25 -10.18
CA GLY A 19 -13.00 -16.58 -9.13
C GLY A 19 -13.47 -16.47 -7.68
N THR A 20 -14.70 -16.00 -7.41
CA THR A 20 -15.31 -16.14 -6.07
C THR A 20 -16.32 -17.28 -6.13
N ILE A 21 -15.85 -18.46 -5.70
CA ILE A 21 -16.66 -19.67 -5.54
C ILE A 21 -17.06 -19.72 -4.07
N GLY A 22 -18.33 -19.46 -3.78
CA GLY A 22 -18.92 -19.70 -2.46
C GLY A 22 -19.12 -21.20 -2.25
N LYS A 23 -19.38 -21.61 -0.99
CA LYS A 23 -19.74 -23.03 -0.71
C LYS A 23 -21.09 -23.42 -1.32
N ASP A 24 -22.02 -22.47 -1.39
CA ASP A 24 -23.40 -22.69 -1.87
C ASP A 24 -23.74 -21.89 -3.14
N ILE A 25 -22.92 -20.90 -3.53
CA ILE A 25 -23.12 -20.05 -4.73
C ILE A 25 -21.91 -20.13 -5.66
N ASP A 26 -22.10 -20.55 -6.93
CA ASP A 26 -20.99 -20.71 -7.88
C ASP A 26 -20.37 -19.37 -8.33
N VAL A 27 -21.17 -18.32 -8.39
CA VAL A 27 -20.72 -16.96 -8.74
C VAL A 27 -21.35 -15.93 -7.80
N GLU A 28 -20.55 -15.43 -6.86
CA GLU A 28 -20.96 -14.38 -5.93
C GLU A 28 -20.61 -12.98 -6.43
N ILE A 29 -21.31 -11.95 -5.94
CA ILE A 29 -20.89 -10.57 -6.20
C ILE A 29 -19.72 -10.15 -5.31
N LYS A 30 -18.94 -9.18 -5.78
CA LYS A 30 -17.77 -8.65 -5.08
C LYS A 30 -18.27 -7.68 -4.02
N ARG A 31 -17.90 -7.94 -2.77
CA ARG A 31 -18.24 -7.12 -1.61
C ARG A 31 -17.00 -6.54 -0.97
N ASP A 32 -17.10 -5.33 -0.46
CA ASP A 32 -16.06 -4.74 0.39
C ASP A 32 -16.09 -5.39 1.79
N LYS A 33 -15.18 -4.97 2.67
CA LYS A 33 -15.13 -5.49 4.06
C LYS A 33 -16.40 -5.22 4.88
N GLN A 34 -17.21 -4.25 4.49
CA GLN A 34 -18.47 -3.91 5.15
C GLN A 34 -19.65 -4.70 4.55
N GLY A 35 -19.41 -5.51 3.51
CA GLY A 35 -20.43 -6.31 2.83
C GLY A 35 -21.09 -5.57 1.66
N ASN A 36 -20.69 -4.33 1.34
CA ASN A 36 -21.32 -3.57 0.26
C ASN A 36 -20.79 -4.02 -1.11
N PRO A 37 -21.65 -4.13 -2.14
CA PRO A 37 -21.23 -4.51 -3.46
C PRO A 37 -20.43 -3.39 -4.13
N PHE A 38 -19.46 -3.76 -4.97
CA PHE A 38 -18.68 -2.80 -5.74
C PHE A 38 -18.21 -3.37 -7.08
N PHE A 39 -17.95 -2.50 -8.06
CA PHE A 39 -17.16 -2.87 -9.24
C PHE A 39 -15.75 -2.33 -9.08
N SER A 40 -14.73 -3.17 -9.33
CA SER A 40 -13.35 -2.71 -9.19
C SER A 40 -12.98 -1.68 -10.25
N GLY A 41 -12.06 -0.76 -9.93
CA GLY A 41 -11.56 0.24 -10.90
C GLY A 41 -10.94 -0.42 -12.14
N LYS A 42 -10.33 -1.61 -11.97
CA LYS A 42 -9.90 -2.49 -13.07
C LYS A 42 -11.02 -2.80 -14.06
N HIS A 43 -12.23 -3.06 -13.58
CA HIS A 43 -13.38 -3.43 -14.39
C HIS A 43 -13.77 -2.27 -15.31
N ILE A 44 -14.00 -1.08 -14.76
CA ILE A 44 -14.34 0.12 -15.53
C ILE A 44 -13.20 0.51 -16.47
N LYS A 45 -11.96 0.49 -16.00
CA LYS A 45 -10.79 0.72 -16.84
C LYS A 45 -10.79 -0.18 -18.07
N GLY A 46 -11.10 -1.47 -17.92
CA GLY A 46 -11.15 -2.43 -19.02
C GLY A 46 -12.23 -2.10 -20.05
N ILE A 47 -13.45 -1.80 -19.60
CA ILE A 47 -14.57 -1.48 -20.50
C ILE A 47 -14.33 -0.14 -21.21
N LEU A 48 -13.86 0.88 -20.50
CA LEU A 48 -13.56 2.18 -21.10
C LEU A 48 -12.41 2.08 -22.11
N ARG A 49 -11.36 1.32 -21.79
CA ARG A 49 -10.26 1.04 -22.71
C ARG A 49 -10.77 0.39 -24.01
N GLU A 50 -11.65 -0.60 -23.89
CA GLU A 50 -12.27 -1.27 -25.04
C GLU A 50 -13.11 -0.29 -25.87
N ARG A 51 -13.91 0.56 -25.21
CA ARG A 51 -14.76 1.55 -25.90
C ARG A 51 -13.93 2.60 -26.64
N VAL A 52 -12.89 3.14 -26.02
CA VAL A 52 -11.96 4.09 -26.64
C VAL A 52 -11.31 3.46 -27.87
N LEU A 53 -10.85 2.21 -27.78
CA LEU A 53 -10.27 1.48 -28.90
C LEU A 53 -11.28 1.31 -30.06
N GLN A 54 -12.52 0.92 -29.76
CA GLN A 54 -13.58 0.78 -30.76
C GLN A 54 -13.85 2.09 -31.50
N PHE A 55 -13.98 3.20 -30.76
CA PHE A 55 -14.25 4.51 -31.35
C PHE A 55 -13.08 5.05 -32.16
N LYS A 56 -11.84 4.97 -31.65
CA LYS A 56 -10.65 5.39 -32.41
C LYS A 56 -10.50 4.60 -33.71
N ASN A 57 -10.69 3.29 -33.67
CA ASN A 57 -10.64 2.46 -34.87
C ASN A 57 -11.76 2.81 -35.86
N ALA A 58 -12.98 3.08 -35.38
CA ALA A 58 -14.10 3.48 -36.23
C ALA A 58 -13.88 4.85 -36.92
N LEU A 59 -13.11 5.74 -36.27
CA LEU A 59 -12.72 7.04 -36.81
C LEU A 59 -11.44 6.99 -37.66
N ASN A 60 -10.84 5.80 -37.85
CA ASN A 60 -9.53 5.62 -38.48
C ASN A 60 -8.41 6.45 -37.82
N GLU A 61 -8.52 6.70 -36.52
CA GLU A 61 -7.51 7.41 -35.74
C GLU A 61 -6.54 6.44 -35.05
N GLU A 62 -5.35 6.95 -34.71
CA GLU A 62 -4.34 6.17 -33.99
C GLU A 62 -4.84 5.83 -32.58
N ALA A 63 -5.11 4.55 -32.35
CA ALA A 63 -5.63 4.06 -31.07
C ALA A 63 -4.52 3.58 -30.13
N SER A 64 -3.41 3.06 -30.66
CA SER A 64 -2.39 2.39 -29.86
C SER A 64 -1.69 3.37 -28.94
N SER A 65 -1.12 4.45 -29.46
CA SER A 65 -0.45 5.50 -28.67
C SER A 65 -1.41 6.14 -27.65
N PHE A 66 -2.67 6.36 -28.02
CA PHE A 66 -3.69 6.90 -27.12
C PHE A 66 -3.93 5.99 -25.91
N ILE A 67 -4.11 4.69 -26.17
CA ILE A 67 -4.32 3.66 -25.14
C ILE A 67 -3.07 3.54 -24.26
N LYS A 68 -1.88 3.52 -24.86
CA LYS A 68 -0.60 3.43 -24.14
C LYS A 68 -0.40 4.60 -23.20
N LYS A 69 -0.69 5.82 -23.67
CA LYS A 69 -0.59 7.06 -22.90
C LYS A 69 -1.54 7.06 -21.70
N TYR A 70 -2.85 6.89 -21.93
CA TYR A 70 -3.86 7.11 -20.88
C TYR A 70 -4.25 5.86 -20.08
N PHE A 71 -4.17 4.66 -20.68
CA PHE A 71 -4.53 3.41 -20.01
C PHE A 71 -3.31 2.57 -19.62
N GLY A 72 -2.15 2.87 -20.20
CA GLY A 72 -0.88 2.19 -19.95
C GLY A 72 -0.57 1.09 -20.95
N ASP A 73 0.72 0.79 -21.09
CA ASP A 73 1.28 -0.29 -21.89
C ASP A 73 1.26 -1.65 -21.18
N GLU A 74 1.44 -2.72 -21.98
CA GLU A 74 1.86 -4.01 -21.46
C GLU A 74 3.36 -3.94 -21.09
N GLY A 75 3.70 -4.23 -19.82
CA GLY A 75 5.06 -4.08 -19.33
C GLY A 75 5.26 -2.86 -18.42
N ASN A 76 6.52 -2.60 -18.03
CA ASN A 76 6.83 -1.73 -16.91
C ASN A 76 6.69 -0.23 -17.21
N TYR A 77 6.46 0.50 -16.12
CA TYR A 77 5.55 1.63 -16.06
C TYR A 77 6.09 2.97 -16.60
N LEU A 78 7.33 3.07 -17.10
CA LEU A 78 8.06 4.31 -16.82
C LEU A 78 9.20 4.80 -17.73
N GLU A 79 9.53 4.16 -18.85
CA GLU A 79 10.58 4.70 -19.75
C GLU A 79 10.28 6.13 -20.23
N ASN A 80 9.01 6.58 -20.16
CA ASN A 80 8.58 7.98 -20.33
C ASN A 80 7.38 8.34 -19.42
N ASN A 81 7.51 8.27 -18.09
CA ASN A 81 6.35 8.49 -17.21
C ASN A 81 6.09 9.97 -16.91
N ASP A 82 5.35 10.60 -17.79
CA ASP A 82 4.70 11.88 -17.54
C ASP A 82 3.55 11.78 -16.50
N PHE A 83 3.26 10.59 -15.97
CA PHE A 83 2.13 10.28 -15.10
C PHE A 83 0.76 10.63 -15.71
N SER A 84 0.63 10.56 -17.05
CA SER A 84 -0.62 10.83 -17.79
C SER A 84 -1.72 9.78 -17.61
N LYS A 85 -1.37 8.58 -17.14
CA LYS A 85 -2.30 7.46 -16.96
C LYS A 85 -3.47 7.84 -16.05
N ILE A 86 -4.68 7.55 -16.51
CA ILE A 86 -5.92 7.77 -15.76
C ILE A 86 -5.96 6.81 -14.57
N ILE A 87 -6.26 7.36 -13.40
CA ILE A 87 -6.54 6.56 -12.21
C ILE A 87 -8.05 6.39 -12.06
N PHE A 88 -8.47 5.15 -11.87
CA PHE A 88 -9.86 4.75 -11.69
C PHE A 88 -10.06 4.35 -10.23
N SER A 89 -11.03 4.97 -9.54
CA SER A 89 -11.49 4.44 -8.26
C SER A 89 -12.31 3.17 -8.46
N ASN A 90 -12.55 2.44 -7.37
CA ASN A 90 -13.64 1.47 -7.35
C ASN A 90 -15.00 2.19 -7.45
N LEU A 91 -15.97 1.53 -8.06
CA LEU A 91 -17.37 1.95 -8.10
C LEU A 91 -18.08 1.44 -6.86
N THR A 92 -18.46 2.35 -5.97
CA THR A 92 -19.13 2.03 -4.70
C THR A 92 -20.62 2.33 -4.77
N LEU A 93 -21.44 1.49 -4.15
CA LEU A 93 -22.88 1.69 -4.08
C LEU A 93 -23.22 3.01 -3.37
N ARG A 94 -24.13 3.81 -3.93
CA ARG A 94 -24.61 5.05 -3.32
C ARG A 94 -25.45 4.74 -2.07
N LYS A 95 -25.06 5.31 -0.93
CA LYS A 95 -25.61 4.96 0.41
C LYS A 95 -27.11 5.15 0.57
N ASP A 96 -27.71 6.04 -0.23
CA ASP A 96 -29.12 6.43 -0.11
C ASP A 96 -30.08 5.39 -0.71
N LYS A 97 -29.54 4.37 -1.40
CA LYS A 97 -30.30 3.29 -2.04
C LYS A 97 -29.83 1.96 -1.45
N GLY A 98 -30.67 1.37 -0.60
CA GLY A 98 -30.41 0.03 -0.08
C GLY A 98 -30.14 -0.97 -1.21
N GLU A 99 -29.16 -1.84 -0.99
CA GLU A 99 -28.76 -2.84 -1.98
C GLU A 99 -29.93 -3.74 -2.37
N LYS A 100 -30.12 -3.91 -3.68
CA LYS A 100 -31.07 -4.90 -4.21
C LYS A 100 -30.29 -6.03 -4.89
N THR A 101 -30.22 -7.18 -4.24
CA THR A 101 -29.63 -8.41 -4.81
C THR A 101 -30.70 -9.44 -5.16
N GLY A 102 -30.29 -10.44 -5.91
CA GLY A 102 -31.08 -11.64 -6.17
C GLY A 102 -30.17 -12.81 -6.52
N ASN A 103 -30.71 -14.02 -6.42
CA ASN A 103 -30.02 -15.24 -6.82
C ASN A 103 -30.79 -15.90 -7.96
N ARG A 104 -30.06 -16.53 -8.88
CA ARG A 104 -30.66 -17.28 -9.98
C ARG A 104 -29.93 -18.60 -10.19
N HIS A 105 -30.70 -19.67 -10.37
CA HIS A 105 -30.20 -20.95 -10.82
C HIS A 105 -30.19 -21.02 -12.36
N GLY A 106 -29.20 -21.72 -12.90
CA GLY A 106 -29.05 -22.02 -14.31
C GLY A 106 -28.54 -23.45 -14.48
N ILE A 107 -28.75 -24.00 -15.68
CA ILE A 107 -28.26 -25.31 -16.09
C ILE A 107 -27.44 -25.16 -17.37
N ARG A 108 -26.46 -26.04 -17.62
CA ARG A 108 -25.74 -26.05 -18.90
C ARG A 108 -26.42 -27.02 -19.87
N ILE A 109 -26.66 -26.54 -21.08
CA ILE A 109 -27.24 -27.34 -22.16
C ILE A 109 -26.12 -27.76 -23.11
N ASP A 110 -26.04 -29.05 -23.39
CA ASP A 110 -25.21 -29.58 -24.46
C ASP A 110 -25.81 -29.13 -25.80
N ARG A 111 -25.05 -28.33 -26.55
CA ARG A 111 -25.51 -27.76 -27.82
C ARG A 111 -25.77 -28.82 -28.90
N ARG A 112 -25.08 -29.97 -28.84
CA ARG A 112 -25.21 -31.05 -29.82
C ARG A 112 -26.44 -31.90 -29.54
N THR A 113 -26.63 -32.31 -28.30
CA THR A 113 -27.75 -33.19 -27.91
C THR A 113 -29.01 -32.42 -27.52
N ARG A 114 -28.91 -31.11 -27.30
CA ARG A 114 -29.97 -30.24 -26.72
C ARG A 114 -30.50 -30.73 -25.37
N THR A 115 -29.72 -31.56 -24.67
CA THR A 115 -30.05 -32.06 -23.34
C THR A 115 -29.24 -31.33 -22.27
N THR A 116 -29.67 -31.45 -21.02
CA THR A 116 -28.94 -30.89 -19.88
C THR A 116 -27.68 -31.71 -19.65
N ILE A 117 -26.54 -31.04 -19.50
CA ILE A 117 -25.30 -31.69 -19.09
C ILE A 117 -25.48 -32.19 -17.65
N PRO A 118 -25.22 -33.48 -17.35
CA PRO A 118 -25.31 -33.98 -15.98
C PRO A 118 -24.45 -33.14 -15.02
N GLN A 119 -24.93 -32.91 -13.80
CA GLN A 119 -24.24 -32.12 -12.76
C GLN A 119 -23.88 -30.69 -13.18
N SER A 120 -24.70 -30.07 -14.03
CA SER A 120 -24.45 -28.72 -14.54
C SER A 120 -25.34 -27.62 -13.98
N LEU A 121 -26.08 -27.92 -12.89
CA LEU A 121 -26.76 -26.89 -12.13
C LEU A 121 -25.70 -25.94 -11.58
N PHE A 122 -25.86 -24.65 -11.85
CA PHE A 122 -25.07 -23.61 -11.24
C PHE A 122 -25.97 -22.47 -10.78
N ASN A 123 -25.55 -21.71 -9.78
CA ASN A 123 -26.26 -20.54 -9.32
C ASN A 123 -25.34 -19.32 -9.26
N TYR A 124 -25.95 -18.15 -9.38
CA TYR A 124 -25.22 -16.90 -9.30
C TYR A 124 -26.04 -15.83 -8.61
N GLU A 125 -25.33 -15.01 -7.84
CA GLU A 125 -25.84 -13.79 -7.27
C GLU A 125 -25.72 -12.65 -8.29
N PHE A 126 -26.70 -11.75 -8.30
CA PHE A 126 -26.71 -10.57 -9.15
C PHE A 126 -27.25 -9.34 -8.41
N LEU A 127 -26.75 -8.19 -8.84
CA LEU A 127 -27.31 -6.88 -8.51
C LEU A 127 -28.53 -6.62 -9.37
N ARG A 128 -29.65 -6.23 -8.78
CA ARG A 128 -30.85 -5.82 -9.52
C ARG A 128 -30.65 -4.46 -10.20
N GLU A 129 -31.53 -4.16 -11.14
CA GLU A 129 -31.67 -2.84 -11.76
C GLU A 129 -31.92 -1.73 -10.71
N ASN A 130 -31.63 -0.49 -11.11
CA ASN A 130 -31.71 0.74 -10.33
C ASN A 130 -30.71 0.91 -9.18
N ASN A 131 -29.83 -0.06 -8.93
CA ASN A 131 -28.64 0.20 -8.14
C ASN A 131 -27.77 1.25 -8.86
N GLU A 132 -27.30 2.24 -8.11
CA GLU A 132 -26.44 3.33 -8.59
C GLU A 132 -25.10 3.27 -7.90
N PHE A 133 -24.03 3.34 -8.69
CA PHE A 133 -22.67 3.29 -8.22
C PHE A 133 -21.95 4.58 -8.56
N GLU A 134 -21.12 5.07 -7.65
CA GLU A 134 -20.32 6.28 -7.82
C GLU A 134 -18.84 5.94 -7.97
N GLY A 135 -18.17 6.66 -8.87
CA GLY A 135 -16.74 6.55 -9.11
C GLY A 135 -16.07 7.88 -9.40
N GLU A 136 -14.75 7.87 -9.33
CA GLU A 136 -13.87 9.00 -9.62
C GLU A 136 -12.84 8.60 -10.67
N LEU A 137 -12.64 9.46 -11.66
CA LEU A 137 -11.50 9.43 -12.58
C LEU A 137 -10.54 10.56 -12.23
N VAL A 138 -9.25 10.24 -12.10
CA VAL A 138 -8.20 11.22 -11.83
C VAL A 138 -7.23 11.31 -12.99
N PHE A 139 -7.04 12.53 -13.46
CA PHE A 139 -6.21 12.90 -14.60
C PHE A 139 -5.09 13.84 -14.18
N LYS A 140 -4.03 13.89 -15.00
CA LYS A 140 -3.00 14.92 -14.94
C LYS A 140 -3.58 16.29 -15.33
N ASP A 141 -3.12 17.36 -14.69
CA ASP A 141 -3.72 18.71 -14.83
C ASP A 141 -3.48 19.38 -16.18
N ASP A 142 -2.51 18.90 -16.95
CA ASP A 142 -2.12 19.39 -18.28
C ASP A 142 -2.59 18.47 -19.42
N ILE A 143 -3.57 17.59 -19.15
CA ILE A 143 -4.16 16.75 -20.20
C ILE A 143 -4.71 17.62 -21.34
N ASN A 144 -4.52 17.16 -22.58
CA ASN A 144 -5.07 17.82 -23.76
C ASN A 144 -6.61 17.84 -23.68
N LYS A 145 -7.22 19.00 -23.99
CA LYS A 145 -8.67 19.22 -23.87
C LYS A 145 -9.48 18.31 -24.79
N GLU A 146 -9.01 18.06 -26.01
CA GLU A 146 -9.68 17.17 -26.97
C GLU A 146 -9.54 15.70 -26.58
N ASP A 147 -8.37 15.29 -26.08
CA ASP A 147 -8.19 13.93 -25.55
C ASP A 147 -9.13 13.66 -24.37
N LEU A 148 -9.24 14.64 -23.46
CA LEU A 148 -10.18 14.59 -22.35
C LEU A 148 -11.62 14.50 -22.84
N LYS A 149 -12.02 15.36 -23.79
CA LYS A 149 -13.36 15.35 -24.42
C LYS A 149 -13.67 13.97 -24.99
N PHE A 150 -12.73 13.36 -25.69
CA PHE A 150 -12.87 12.04 -26.28
C PHE A 150 -13.04 10.94 -25.23
N ILE A 151 -12.26 10.97 -24.14
CA ILE A 151 -12.35 10.00 -23.05
C ILE A 151 -13.73 10.10 -22.36
N LEU A 152 -14.20 11.31 -22.07
CA LEU A 152 -15.50 11.51 -21.41
C LEU A 152 -16.66 11.15 -22.34
N ALA A 153 -16.58 11.48 -23.62
CA ALA A 153 -17.56 11.02 -24.62
C ALA A 153 -17.60 9.49 -24.68
N SER A 154 -16.44 8.83 -24.61
CA SER A 154 -16.36 7.36 -24.54
C SER A 154 -16.97 6.79 -23.26
N LEU A 155 -16.84 7.51 -22.13
CA LEU A 155 -17.42 7.14 -20.84
C LEU A 155 -18.95 7.20 -20.85
N PHE A 156 -19.54 8.22 -21.47
CA PHE A 156 -21.00 8.30 -21.64
C PHE A 156 -21.56 7.13 -22.46
N HIS A 157 -20.78 6.62 -23.41
CA HIS A 157 -21.20 5.52 -24.28
C HIS A 157 -20.86 4.13 -23.75
N LEU A 158 -20.59 3.98 -22.44
CA LEU A 158 -20.50 2.65 -21.85
C LEU A 158 -21.89 2.00 -21.81
N ASN A 159 -22.09 0.93 -22.58
CA ASN A 159 -23.40 0.27 -22.69
C ASN A 159 -23.63 -0.81 -21.64
N PHE A 160 -22.56 -1.51 -21.23
CA PHE A 160 -22.64 -2.69 -20.37
C PHE A 160 -21.50 -2.75 -19.36
N ILE A 161 -21.79 -3.26 -18.17
CA ILE A 161 -20.85 -3.58 -17.09
C ILE A 161 -21.05 -5.02 -16.61
N GLY A 162 -20.02 -5.63 -16.04
CA GLY A 162 -20.17 -6.92 -15.37
C GLY A 162 -20.01 -8.15 -16.27
N GLY A 163 -20.26 -9.31 -15.66
CA GLY A 163 -20.30 -10.62 -16.32
C GLY A 163 -21.62 -10.88 -17.08
N PHE A 164 -21.63 -11.94 -17.89
CA PHE A 164 -22.81 -12.41 -18.64
C PHE A 164 -23.52 -11.36 -19.53
N LYS A 165 -22.76 -10.40 -20.07
CA LYS A 165 -23.25 -9.40 -21.03
C LYS A 165 -23.98 -10.03 -22.24
N SER A 166 -23.48 -11.16 -22.75
CA SER A 166 -24.10 -11.91 -23.85
C SER A 166 -25.44 -12.57 -23.48
N ARG A 167 -25.78 -12.65 -22.20
CA ARG A 167 -27.08 -13.12 -21.70
C ARG A 167 -28.05 -11.98 -21.39
N GLY A 168 -27.73 -10.76 -21.84
CA GLY A 168 -28.57 -9.57 -21.62
C GLY A 168 -28.42 -8.92 -20.25
N LEU A 169 -27.39 -9.28 -19.47
CA LEU A 169 -27.12 -8.67 -18.17
C LEU A 169 -26.23 -7.43 -18.30
N GLY A 170 -26.36 -6.53 -17.32
CA GLY A 170 -25.39 -5.48 -17.05
C GLY A 170 -25.56 -4.22 -17.89
N LYS A 171 -26.71 -3.98 -18.52
CA LYS A 171 -26.95 -2.73 -19.24
C LYS A 171 -26.91 -1.55 -18.26
N ILE A 172 -26.23 -0.47 -18.65
CA ILE A 172 -26.02 0.70 -17.80
C ILE A 172 -26.35 2.03 -18.49
N GLU A 173 -26.48 3.05 -17.66
CA GLU A 173 -26.49 4.46 -18.02
C GLU A 173 -25.40 5.17 -17.19
N VAL A 174 -24.70 6.12 -17.81
CA VAL A 174 -23.61 6.87 -17.15
C VAL A 174 -23.92 8.36 -17.13
N LEU A 175 -23.74 8.98 -15.97
CA LEU A 175 -23.81 10.42 -15.77
C LEU A 175 -22.46 10.92 -15.24
N ILE A 176 -22.04 12.11 -15.67
CA ILE A 176 -20.80 12.75 -15.19
C ILE A 176 -21.19 14.01 -14.43
N ASP A 177 -20.79 14.11 -13.17
CA ASP A 177 -21.21 15.19 -12.25
C ASP A 177 -22.73 15.46 -12.29
N GLY A 178 -23.53 14.39 -12.42
CA GLY A 178 -24.99 14.45 -12.50
C GLY A 178 -25.57 14.91 -13.85
N LYS A 179 -24.74 15.08 -14.88
CA LYS A 179 -25.13 15.56 -16.20
C LYS A 179 -24.98 14.49 -17.27
N ASP A 180 -25.70 14.68 -18.37
CA ASP A 180 -25.65 13.81 -19.54
C ASP A 180 -24.60 14.26 -20.57
N ILE A 181 -24.55 13.58 -21.71
CA ILE A 181 -23.61 13.88 -22.79
C ILE A 181 -23.85 15.25 -23.46
N ASN A 182 -25.08 15.78 -23.44
CA ASN A 182 -25.41 17.07 -24.06
C ASN A 182 -24.68 18.22 -23.34
N ASP A 183 -24.35 18.03 -22.07
CA ASP A 183 -23.59 18.99 -21.27
C ASP A 183 -22.07 18.77 -21.34
N LEU A 184 -21.54 17.90 -22.21
CA LEU A 184 -20.11 17.58 -22.26
C LEU A 184 -19.20 18.82 -22.34
N GLU A 185 -19.55 19.81 -23.17
CA GLU A 185 -18.76 21.05 -23.26
C GLU A 185 -18.83 21.88 -21.97
N LYS A 186 -20.00 21.94 -21.33
CA LYS A 186 -20.17 22.61 -20.04
C LYS A 186 -19.39 21.89 -18.96
N ILE A 187 -19.34 20.56 -18.97
CA ILE A 187 -18.53 19.77 -18.02
C ILE A 187 -17.08 20.18 -18.19
N ILE A 188 -16.54 20.08 -19.41
CA ILE A 188 -15.13 20.39 -19.69
C ILE A 188 -14.77 21.82 -19.30
N ASN A 189 -15.62 22.80 -19.61
CA ASN A 189 -15.36 24.20 -19.28
C ASN A 189 -15.46 24.50 -17.78
N ASN A 190 -16.26 23.73 -17.03
CA ASN A 190 -16.40 23.86 -15.58
C ASN A 190 -15.37 23.05 -14.78
N LEU A 191 -14.52 22.26 -15.44
CA LEU A 191 -13.45 21.53 -14.76
C LEU A 191 -12.43 22.52 -14.20
N LYS A 192 -12.58 22.81 -12.91
CA LYS A 192 -11.58 23.54 -12.16
C LYS A 192 -10.35 22.64 -12.04
N LYS A 193 -9.19 23.15 -12.47
CA LYS A 193 -7.92 22.61 -12.00
C LYS A 193 -7.94 22.73 -10.48
N ASP A 194 -7.57 21.67 -9.75
CA ASP A 194 -7.48 21.73 -8.28
C ASP A 194 -6.60 22.96 -7.93
N ASP A 195 -7.22 24.05 -7.47
CA ASP A 195 -6.52 25.32 -7.28
C ASP A 195 -5.31 25.13 -6.34
N LYS A 196 -4.13 25.54 -6.84
CA LYS A 196 -2.85 25.82 -6.15
C LYS A 196 -2.69 25.22 -4.74
N LYS A 197 -2.81 23.90 -4.60
CA LYS A 197 -2.52 23.22 -3.33
C LYS A 197 -1.02 23.17 -3.01
N ILE A 198 -0.18 23.45 -4.01
CA ILE A 198 1.28 23.35 -3.96
C ILE A 198 1.89 24.67 -4.46
N ASN A 199 2.77 25.25 -3.65
CA ASN A 199 3.47 26.50 -3.94
C ASN A 199 4.77 26.21 -4.70
N LYS A 200 4.67 26.02 -6.02
CA LYS A 200 5.80 25.60 -6.88
C LYS A 200 7.03 26.51 -6.77
N ASP A 201 6.82 27.81 -6.59
CA ASP A 201 7.90 28.80 -6.49
C ASP A 201 8.81 28.57 -5.28
N LYS A 202 8.33 27.80 -4.29
CA LYS A 202 9.07 27.46 -3.06
C LYS A 202 9.87 26.16 -3.19
N ILE A 203 9.89 25.54 -4.37
CA ILE A 203 10.59 24.26 -4.60
C ILE A 203 12.08 24.31 -4.26
N ASN A 204 12.73 25.46 -4.39
CA ASN A 204 14.16 25.64 -4.15
C ASN A 204 14.50 26.01 -2.69
N ASN A 205 13.51 26.22 -1.82
CA ASN A 205 13.74 26.56 -0.42
C ASN A 205 14.46 25.45 0.35
N ASP A 206 14.99 25.79 1.53
CA ASP A 206 15.55 24.80 2.45
C ASP A 206 14.51 23.76 2.88
N LEU A 207 14.99 22.54 3.09
CA LEU A 207 14.16 21.46 3.60
C LEU A 207 13.85 21.69 5.08
N ILE A 208 12.57 21.66 5.42
CA ILE A 208 12.12 21.65 6.81
C ILE A 208 11.31 20.40 7.09
N LYS A 209 11.31 19.98 8.36
CA LYS A 209 10.65 18.76 8.80
C LYS A 209 9.19 19.03 9.14
N TYR A 210 8.31 18.18 8.63
CA TYR A 210 6.89 18.14 8.95
C TYR A 210 6.55 16.78 9.54
N SER A 211 5.58 16.75 10.44
CA SER A 211 4.86 15.50 10.74
C SER A 211 3.75 15.32 9.72
N TYR A 212 3.38 14.08 9.42
CA TYR A 212 2.21 13.80 8.60
C TYR A 212 1.32 12.73 9.20
N THR A 213 0.04 12.86 8.91
CA THR A 213 -0.98 11.82 9.13
C THR A 213 -1.45 11.31 7.77
N LEU A 214 -1.55 10.00 7.63
CA LEU A 214 -1.95 9.30 6.42
C LEU A 214 -3.18 8.41 6.71
N THR A 215 -4.26 8.59 5.96
CA THR A 215 -5.47 7.76 6.05
C THR A 215 -5.68 7.02 4.73
N LEU A 216 -5.85 5.71 4.78
CA LEU A 216 -6.14 4.91 3.58
C LEU A 216 -7.63 4.98 3.22
N ASP A 217 -7.92 5.19 1.93
CA ASP A 217 -9.28 5.26 1.38
C ASP A 217 -9.62 4.07 0.46
N GLU A 218 -8.61 3.33 -0.01
CA GLU A 218 -8.76 2.12 -0.84
C GLU A 218 -7.80 1.00 -0.39
N PRO A 219 -8.08 -0.27 -0.73
CA PRO A 219 -7.15 -1.37 -0.47
C PRO A 219 -5.78 -1.14 -1.08
N LEU A 220 -4.74 -1.72 -0.48
CA LEU A 220 -3.35 -1.41 -0.83
C LEU A 220 -2.57 -2.67 -1.21
N ILE A 221 -1.73 -2.58 -2.25
CA ILE A 221 -0.84 -3.67 -2.66
C ILE A 221 0.61 -3.21 -2.54
N LEU A 222 1.30 -3.68 -1.50
CA LEU A 222 2.71 -3.38 -1.24
C LEU A 222 3.56 -4.61 -1.55
N LYS A 223 4.10 -4.77 -2.75
CA LYS A 223 4.88 -5.97 -3.10
C LYS A 223 6.02 -6.23 -2.09
N ALA A 224 5.99 -7.40 -1.44
CA ALA A 224 7.10 -7.95 -0.66
C ALA A 224 7.99 -8.84 -1.53
N ARG A 225 7.40 -9.89 -2.09
CA ARG A 225 8.04 -10.88 -2.96
C ARG A 225 7.10 -11.30 -4.08
N GLU A 226 7.65 -11.83 -5.16
CA GLU A 226 6.90 -12.35 -6.30
C GLU A 226 7.34 -13.80 -6.56
N LEU A 227 6.40 -14.73 -6.40
CA LEU A 227 6.61 -16.17 -6.55
C LEU A 227 5.84 -16.63 -7.78
N GLY A 228 6.50 -16.62 -8.94
CA GLY A 228 5.83 -16.81 -10.23
C GLY A 228 4.77 -15.72 -10.44
N ASN A 229 3.51 -16.12 -10.61
CA ASN A 229 2.40 -15.18 -10.78
C ASN A 229 1.70 -14.78 -9.47
N TYR A 230 2.26 -15.15 -8.31
CA TYR A 230 1.76 -14.77 -6.99
C TYR A 230 2.55 -13.61 -6.42
N VAL A 231 1.86 -12.54 -6.03
CA VAL A 231 2.44 -11.38 -5.35
C VAL A 231 2.03 -11.38 -3.88
N GLU A 232 3.00 -11.54 -3.00
CA GLU A 232 2.81 -11.40 -1.56
C GLU A 232 3.03 -9.93 -1.16
N VAL A 233 2.28 -9.45 -0.15
CA VAL A 233 2.38 -8.07 0.33
C VAL A 233 3.16 -7.88 1.64
N LYS A 234 3.86 -6.75 1.74
CA LYS A 234 4.46 -6.25 2.98
C LYS A 234 3.36 -5.77 3.91
N LYS A 235 3.56 -5.94 5.21
CA LYS A 235 2.59 -5.57 6.24
C LYS A 235 2.92 -4.27 6.97
N TYR A 236 3.72 -3.43 6.33
CA TYR A 236 4.09 -2.09 6.78
C TYR A 236 4.36 -1.18 5.59
N LEU A 237 4.22 0.13 5.80
CA LEU A 237 4.36 1.12 4.74
C LEU A 237 5.72 1.82 4.81
N GLN A 238 6.61 1.40 3.90
CA GLN A 238 7.95 1.97 3.77
C GLN A 238 7.94 3.43 3.29
N GLY A 239 8.89 4.22 3.79
CA GLY A 239 9.07 5.62 3.41
C GLY A 239 9.29 5.80 1.91
N SER A 240 9.99 4.87 1.27
CA SER A 240 10.24 4.91 -0.18
C SER A 240 8.94 4.90 -1.01
N THR A 241 7.90 4.22 -0.53
CA THR A 241 6.58 4.19 -1.19
C THR A 241 5.90 5.54 -1.05
N ILE A 242 5.95 6.15 0.14
CA ILE A 242 5.37 7.46 0.42
C ILE A 242 6.09 8.53 -0.38
N ARG A 243 7.43 8.49 -0.39
CA ARG A 243 8.29 9.36 -1.19
C ARG A 243 7.92 9.30 -2.66
N GLY A 244 7.80 8.10 -3.21
CA GLY A 244 7.39 7.90 -4.61
C GLY A 244 6.02 8.52 -4.91
N SER A 245 5.06 8.38 -3.99
CA SER A 245 3.74 8.97 -4.13
C SER A 245 3.71 10.49 -3.99
N LEU A 246 4.56 11.07 -3.13
CA LEU A 246 4.74 12.53 -3.04
C LEU A 246 5.40 13.09 -4.28
N ILE A 247 6.44 12.43 -4.81
CA ILE A 247 7.05 12.80 -6.09
C ILE A 247 5.99 12.78 -7.20
N GLU A 248 5.18 11.73 -7.29
CA GLU A 248 4.08 11.68 -8.27
C GLU A 248 3.09 12.83 -8.10
N LEU A 249 2.71 13.16 -6.86
CA LEU A 249 1.84 14.31 -6.57
C LEU A 249 2.44 15.62 -7.10
N PHE A 250 3.71 15.90 -6.77
CA PHE A 250 4.40 17.12 -7.16
C PHE A 250 4.61 17.21 -8.69
N VAL A 251 4.98 16.10 -9.34
CA VAL A 251 5.15 16.04 -10.79
C VAL A 251 3.82 16.21 -11.53
N LYS A 252 2.73 15.60 -11.04
CA LYS A 252 1.37 15.83 -11.60
C LYS A 252 0.92 17.28 -11.48
N ASN A 253 1.42 17.98 -10.46
CA ASN A 253 1.22 19.40 -10.29
C ASN A 253 2.23 20.24 -11.09
N GLY A 254 3.11 19.65 -11.91
CA GLY A 254 4.00 20.38 -12.82
C GLY A 254 5.32 20.85 -12.19
N ILE A 255 5.82 20.18 -11.16
CA ILE A 255 7.18 20.35 -10.65
C ILE A 255 8.11 19.37 -11.36
N GLU A 256 9.30 19.82 -11.77
CA GLU A 256 10.30 18.97 -12.43
C GLU A 256 10.83 17.90 -11.47
N LEU A 257 11.08 16.69 -12.01
CA LEU A 257 11.40 15.51 -11.22
C LEU A 257 12.71 15.67 -10.44
N ASP A 258 13.75 16.21 -11.06
CA ASP A 258 15.08 16.44 -10.50
C ASP A 258 15.05 17.29 -9.23
N LYS A 259 14.25 18.36 -9.23
CA LYS A 259 14.13 19.29 -8.10
C LYS A 259 13.51 18.66 -6.85
N ILE A 260 12.70 17.63 -7.02
CA ILE A 260 11.98 16.98 -5.91
C ILE A 260 12.66 15.70 -5.41
N LEU A 261 13.73 15.21 -6.06
CA LEU A 261 14.47 14.02 -5.59
C LEU A 261 15.15 14.22 -4.23
N ARG A 262 15.34 15.45 -3.75
CA ARG A 262 15.97 15.73 -2.45
C ARG A 262 15.06 15.52 -1.23
N ILE A 263 13.74 15.33 -1.43
CA ILE A 263 12.82 15.12 -0.30
C ILE A 263 13.15 13.85 0.47
N LYS A 264 12.92 13.89 1.79
CA LYS A 264 13.09 12.73 2.67
C LYS A 264 11.81 12.37 3.36
N THR A 265 11.58 11.09 3.59
CA THR A 265 10.35 10.56 4.22
C THR A 265 10.71 9.47 5.20
N SER A 266 10.02 9.38 6.34
CA SER A 266 10.01 8.18 7.18
C SER A 266 9.04 7.12 6.63
N ASP A 267 9.16 5.91 7.15
CA ASP A 267 8.06 4.94 7.15
C ASP A 267 6.82 5.54 7.82
N ALA A 268 5.63 5.10 7.40
CA ALA A 268 4.37 5.43 8.08
C ALA A 268 3.99 4.27 8.99
N THR A 269 3.72 4.59 10.25
CA THR A 269 3.52 3.61 11.33
C THR A 269 2.21 3.88 12.06
N LYS A 270 1.55 2.84 12.57
CA LYS A 270 0.34 3.00 13.41
C LYS A 270 0.69 3.43 14.84
N GLY A 271 1.95 3.26 15.23
CA GLY A 271 2.46 3.54 16.57
C GLY A 271 3.93 3.14 16.65
N LYS A 272 4.33 2.51 17.77
CA LYS A 272 5.69 2.00 17.91
C LYS A 272 5.95 0.83 16.95
N VAL A 273 7.17 0.75 16.45
CA VAL A 273 7.61 -0.40 15.65
C VAL A 273 7.64 -1.64 16.52
N SER A 274 6.97 -2.70 16.09
CA SER A 274 7.04 -3.99 16.78
C SER A 274 8.44 -4.60 16.62
N LEU A 275 9.08 -4.89 17.73
CA LEU A 275 10.45 -5.39 17.77
C LEU A 275 10.47 -6.92 17.73
N ALA A 276 11.48 -7.49 17.09
CA ALA A 276 11.67 -8.93 16.97
C ALA A 276 12.04 -9.60 18.31
N SER A 277 12.41 -8.79 19.32
CA SER A 277 12.68 -9.22 20.68
C SER A 277 11.42 -9.34 21.54
N LEU A 278 10.24 -8.92 21.05
CA LEU A 278 8.98 -9.06 21.77
C LEU A 278 8.41 -10.48 21.62
N PHE A 279 8.11 -11.08 22.75
CA PHE A 279 7.55 -12.42 22.84
C PHE A 279 6.28 -12.40 23.67
N LYS A 280 5.44 -13.41 23.49
CA LYS A 280 4.29 -13.70 24.34
C LYS A 280 4.24 -15.17 24.70
N THR A 281 3.46 -15.52 25.71
CA THR A 281 3.18 -16.93 26.04
C THR A 281 2.41 -17.61 24.91
N LYS A 282 2.82 -18.84 24.55
CA LYS A 282 2.18 -19.64 23.49
C LYS A 282 0.72 -19.99 23.83
N TYR A 283 0.45 -20.17 25.12
CA TYR A 283 -0.89 -20.34 25.66
C TYR A 283 -1.16 -19.24 26.69
N GLN A 284 -2.42 -18.85 26.81
CA GLN A 284 -2.83 -17.88 27.82
C GLN A 284 -2.62 -18.45 29.23
N ILE A 285 -2.05 -17.64 30.11
CA ILE A 285 -1.92 -17.95 31.53
C ILE A 285 -2.97 -17.11 32.24
N ASN A 286 -3.88 -17.76 32.98
CA ASN A 286 -5.01 -17.10 33.65
C ASN A 286 -5.88 -16.26 32.71
N GLY A 287 -6.02 -16.69 31.44
CA GLY A 287 -6.84 -16.00 30.43
C GLY A 287 -6.15 -14.83 29.71
N GLU A 288 -4.87 -14.56 30.00
CA GLU A 288 -4.12 -13.47 29.37
C GLU A 288 -2.84 -13.96 28.69
N ASP A 289 -2.50 -13.30 27.57
CA ASP A 289 -1.17 -13.43 26.95
C ASP A 289 -0.17 -12.59 27.77
N LYS A 290 0.81 -13.22 28.42
CA LYS A 290 1.91 -12.49 29.08
C LYS A 290 2.96 -12.12 28.05
N LYS A 291 3.26 -10.82 27.94
CA LYS A 291 4.24 -10.25 26.99
C LYS A 291 5.56 -9.98 27.70
N ILE A 292 6.66 -10.20 26.99
CA ILE A 292 8.00 -9.96 27.53
C ILE A 292 8.98 -9.57 26.42
N ASP A 293 9.96 -8.73 26.75
CA ASP A 293 11.06 -8.41 25.86
C ASP A 293 12.29 -9.26 26.17
N LYS A 294 12.64 -10.16 25.25
CA LYS A 294 13.81 -11.03 25.38
C LYS A 294 15.16 -10.33 25.13
N ALA A 295 15.15 -9.03 24.78
CA ALA A 295 16.35 -8.21 24.89
C ALA A 295 16.65 -7.87 26.36
N GLN A 296 15.64 -7.86 27.25
CA GLN A 296 15.75 -7.58 28.69
C GLN A 296 15.90 -8.83 29.55
N THR A 297 15.52 -10.01 29.06
CA THR A 297 15.70 -11.30 29.77
C THR A 297 16.01 -12.46 28.82
N THR A 298 16.69 -13.49 29.32
CA THR A 298 17.02 -14.70 28.55
C THR A 298 16.06 -15.87 28.78
N ILE A 299 15.02 -15.71 29.61
CA ILE A 299 14.07 -16.80 29.90
C ILE A 299 13.39 -17.34 28.62
N ILE A 300 13.01 -18.61 28.67
CA ILE A 300 12.38 -19.33 27.55
C ILE A 300 10.90 -19.64 27.79
N GLU A 301 10.45 -19.56 29.04
CA GLU A 301 9.11 -19.89 29.48
C GLU A 301 8.71 -19.05 30.71
N ILE A 302 7.40 -18.92 30.92
CA ILE A 302 6.77 -18.29 32.09
C ILE A 302 5.75 -19.30 32.61
N ASP A 303 5.83 -19.67 33.89
CA ASP A 303 4.96 -20.66 34.55
C ASP A 303 4.80 -21.97 33.75
N GLY A 304 5.90 -22.47 33.17
CA GLY A 304 5.92 -23.69 32.35
C GLY A 304 5.36 -23.53 30.93
N VAL A 305 4.92 -22.32 30.54
CA VAL A 305 4.44 -22.02 29.19
C VAL A 305 5.53 -21.38 28.36
N LYS A 306 5.88 -22.03 27.24
CA LYS A 306 6.88 -21.53 26.29
C LYS A 306 6.48 -20.20 25.67
N LEU A 307 7.49 -19.40 25.37
CA LEU A 307 7.34 -18.13 24.68
C LEU A 307 7.41 -18.30 23.15
N GLU A 308 6.61 -17.52 22.43
CA GLU A 308 6.65 -17.37 20.98
C GLU A 308 6.82 -15.91 20.57
N ARG A 309 7.41 -15.67 19.39
CA ARG A 309 7.59 -14.30 18.89
C ARG A 309 6.23 -13.66 18.65
N TYR A 310 6.08 -12.44 19.16
CA TYR A 310 4.90 -11.62 18.97
C TYR A 310 5.26 -10.41 18.12
N SER A 311 4.55 -10.21 17.01
CA SER A 311 4.70 -9.01 16.21
C SER A 311 3.34 -8.44 15.82
N GLU A 312 3.09 -7.21 16.27
CA GLU A 312 1.93 -6.45 15.86
C GLU A 312 2.20 -5.82 14.49
N GLN A 313 1.36 -6.15 13.51
CA GLN A 313 1.51 -5.73 12.12
C GLN A 313 0.72 -4.43 11.89
N ASP A 314 1.25 -3.50 11.09
CA ASP A 314 0.54 -2.27 10.75
C ASP A 314 -0.70 -2.56 9.87
N PHE A 315 -0.70 -3.67 9.13
CA PHE A 315 -1.78 -4.07 8.25
C PHE A 315 -2.15 -5.55 8.36
N SER A 316 -3.44 -5.83 8.15
CA SER A 316 -3.96 -7.18 7.90
C SER A 316 -4.15 -7.44 6.41
N ILE A 317 -3.80 -8.64 5.97
CA ILE A 317 -4.13 -9.15 4.62
C ILE A 317 -5.62 -9.50 4.61
N VAL A 318 -6.32 -9.11 3.54
CA VAL A 318 -7.79 -9.23 3.48
C VAL A 318 -8.25 -10.16 2.39
N GLY A 319 -7.46 -10.29 1.32
CA GLY A 319 -7.85 -11.11 0.20
C GLY A 319 -6.86 -11.05 -0.94
N ASN A 320 -7.31 -11.63 -2.04
CA ASN A 320 -6.55 -11.85 -3.26
C ASN A 320 -7.27 -11.20 -4.43
N GLU A 321 -6.58 -10.39 -5.23
CA GLU A 321 -7.06 -9.90 -6.52
C GLU A 321 -6.51 -10.82 -7.62
N VAL A 322 -7.39 -11.67 -8.13
CA VAL A 322 -7.08 -12.62 -9.19
C VAL A 322 -7.34 -11.98 -10.57
N SER A 323 -6.46 -12.24 -11.52
CA SER A 323 -6.56 -11.72 -12.88
C SER A 323 -6.06 -12.72 -13.90
N VAL A 324 -6.65 -12.67 -15.09
CA VAL A 324 -6.23 -13.48 -16.24
C VAL A 324 -5.89 -12.57 -17.41
N LYS A 325 -4.95 -13.01 -18.25
CA LYS A 325 -4.75 -12.40 -19.57
C LYS A 325 -5.76 -12.99 -20.55
N ILE A 326 -6.42 -12.12 -21.32
CA ILE A 326 -7.41 -12.53 -22.33
C ILE A 326 -6.79 -12.35 -23.71
N ASN A 327 -6.80 -13.40 -24.51
CA ASN A 327 -6.38 -13.32 -25.91
C ASN A 327 -7.39 -12.47 -26.69
N PRO A 328 -6.97 -11.39 -27.35
CA PRO A 328 -7.89 -10.45 -28.00
C PRO A 328 -8.62 -11.05 -29.20
N LYS A 329 -8.05 -12.07 -29.87
CA LYS A 329 -8.63 -12.75 -31.03
C LYS A 329 -9.65 -13.81 -30.61
N THR A 330 -9.28 -14.69 -29.68
CA THR A 330 -10.14 -15.82 -29.26
C THR A 330 -11.12 -15.44 -28.14
N LYS A 331 -10.89 -14.31 -27.46
CA LYS A 331 -11.63 -13.86 -26.27
C LYS A 331 -11.61 -14.89 -25.12
N SER A 332 -10.62 -15.78 -25.11
CA SER A 332 -10.40 -16.79 -24.07
C SER A 332 -9.22 -16.39 -23.18
N ALA A 333 -9.14 -16.98 -21.98
CA ALA A 333 -7.96 -16.85 -21.14
C ALA A 333 -6.74 -17.47 -21.82
N GLU A 334 -5.59 -16.79 -21.77
CA GLU A 334 -4.32 -17.35 -22.23
C GLU A 334 -3.80 -18.38 -21.22
N SER A 335 -3.29 -19.51 -21.73
CA SER A 335 -2.77 -20.59 -20.89
C SER A 335 -1.60 -20.11 -20.03
N GLY A 336 -1.59 -20.48 -18.74
CA GLY A 336 -0.56 -20.09 -17.78
C GLY A 336 -0.60 -18.62 -17.32
N MET A 337 -1.49 -17.79 -17.87
CA MET A 337 -1.57 -16.36 -17.59
C MET A 337 -2.62 -16.02 -16.52
N LEU A 338 -2.50 -16.67 -15.36
CA LEU A 338 -3.27 -16.39 -14.14
C LEU A 338 -2.37 -15.70 -13.12
N PHE A 339 -2.74 -14.49 -12.71
CA PHE A 339 -2.01 -13.70 -11.72
C PHE A 339 -2.84 -13.50 -10.47
N ASN A 340 -2.19 -13.61 -9.32
CA ASN A 340 -2.80 -13.41 -8.03
C ASN A 340 -1.97 -12.40 -7.23
N SER A 341 -2.62 -11.40 -6.66
CA SER A 341 -1.97 -10.43 -5.78
C SER A 341 -2.74 -10.30 -4.49
N GLU A 342 -2.08 -10.53 -3.36
CA GLU A 342 -2.63 -10.18 -2.06
C GLU A 342 -2.86 -8.67 -1.98
N TYR A 343 -3.86 -8.26 -1.20
CA TYR A 343 -4.06 -6.85 -0.86
C TYR A 343 -4.37 -6.67 0.63
N LEU A 344 -3.93 -5.53 1.13
CA LEU A 344 -4.07 -5.09 2.52
C LEU A 344 -5.37 -4.31 2.70
N SER A 345 -5.88 -4.34 3.92
CA SER A 345 -7.03 -3.53 4.29
C SER A 345 -6.68 -2.06 4.41
N PHE A 346 -7.71 -1.24 4.23
CA PHE A 346 -7.72 0.15 4.66
C PHE A 346 -8.62 0.38 5.90
N TYR A 347 -9.24 -0.70 6.42
CA TYR A 347 -10.01 -0.71 7.66
C TYR A 347 -9.44 -1.69 8.68
N GLU A 348 -9.57 -1.32 9.94
CA GLU A 348 -9.34 -2.17 11.10
C GLU A 348 -10.56 -2.17 12.03
N LYS A 349 -10.61 -3.13 12.95
CA LYS A 349 -11.63 -3.17 14.00
C LYS A 349 -11.12 -2.40 15.20
N ASP A 350 -11.93 -1.51 15.75
CA ASP A 350 -11.66 -0.89 17.05
C ASP A 350 -12.02 -1.83 18.22
N GLY A 351 -11.85 -1.35 19.46
CA GLY A 351 -12.15 -2.12 20.67
C GLY A 351 -13.61 -2.61 20.74
N ASP A 352 -14.53 -1.86 20.14
CA ASP A 352 -15.96 -2.18 20.04
C ASP A 352 -16.30 -3.00 18.79
N LYS A 353 -15.30 -3.47 18.06
CA LYS A 353 -15.38 -4.23 16.80
C LYS A 353 -16.00 -3.45 15.63
N ASN A 354 -16.10 -2.13 15.73
CA ASN A 354 -16.52 -1.26 14.63
C ASN A 354 -15.37 -1.05 13.63
N PHE A 355 -15.70 -0.85 12.35
CA PHE A 355 -14.70 -0.61 11.32
C PHE A 355 -14.24 0.84 11.32
N LYS A 356 -12.96 1.06 11.63
CA LYS A 356 -12.28 2.36 11.54
C LYS A 356 -11.24 2.33 10.42
N LYS A 357 -11.09 3.45 9.69
CA LYS A 357 -10.00 3.59 8.71
C LYS A 357 -8.64 3.56 9.39
N ILE A 358 -7.69 2.89 8.76
CA ILE A 358 -6.31 2.85 9.24
C ILE A 358 -5.69 4.24 9.08
N GLU A 359 -5.17 4.74 10.19
CA GLU A 359 -4.47 6.01 10.29
C GLU A 359 -3.00 5.74 10.67
N LEU A 360 -2.09 6.32 9.91
CA LEU A 360 -0.64 6.13 10.08
C LEU A 360 0.03 7.48 10.23
N MET A 361 1.14 7.50 10.96
CA MET A 361 1.91 8.69 11.24
C MET A 361 3.35 8.52 10.80
N GLY A 362 3.97 9.62 10.40
CA GLY A 362 5.39 9.69 10.09
C GLY A 362 5.87 11.13 9.95
N ASP A 363 7.08 11.29 9.42
CA ASP A 363 7.69 12.59 9.17
C ASP A 363 8.30 12.70 7.77
N VAL A 364 8.33 13.92 7.26
CA VAL A 364 8.85 14.25 5.93
C VAL A 364 9.68 15.52 5.99
N GLU A 365 10.76 15.57 5.23
CA GLU A 365 11.50 16.79 4.93
C GLU A 365 11.11 17.29 3.55
N LEU A 366 10.43 18.44 3.49
CA LEU A 366 9.98 19.09 2.27
C LEU A 366 10.51 20.53 2.22
N PRO A 367 10.67 21.12 1.02
CA PRO A 367 10.99 22.54 0.90
C PRO A 367 9.99 23.40 1.66
N LYS A 368 10.51 24.37 2.42
CA LYS A 368 9.70 25.28 3.24
C LYS A 368 8.62 25.94 2.40
N ASP A 369 7.39 25.95 2.91
CA ASP A 369 6.20 26.54 2.29
C ASP A 369 5.75 25.90 0.96
N LEU A 370 6.33 24.76 0.53
CA LEU A 370 5.89 24.04 -0.68
C LEU A 370 4.46 23.51 -0.55
N ILE A 371 4.09 23.06 0.65
CA ILE A 371 2.76 22.57 1.00
C ILE A 371 2.09 23.53 1.98
N ILE A 372 0.76 23.47 2.03
CA ILE A 372 -0.06 24.20 2.97
C ILE A 372 -0.35 23.27 4.15
N LYS A 373 0.00 23.71 5.36
CA LYS A 373 -0.23 22.94 6.59
C LYS A 373 -1.72 22.70 6.82
N ASN A 374 -2.07 21.57 7.44
CA ASN A 374 -3.44 21.12 7.72
C ASN A 374 -4.33 20.92 6.47
N GLN A 375 -3.78 21.08 5.27
CA GLN A 375 -4.48 20.77 4.04
C GLN A 375 -4.41 19.29 3.73
N VAL A 376 -5.53 18.73 3.25
CA VAL A 376 -5.62 17.33 2.83
C VAL A 376 -5.20 17.19 1.37
N TYR A 377 -4.21 16.33 1.14
CA TYR A 377 -3.73 15.95 -0.18
C TYR A 377 -4.14 14.52 -0.49
N THR A 378 -4.53 14.24 -1.74
CA THR A 378 -4.76 12.86 -2.20
C THR A 378 -3.49 12.31 -2.83
N ILE A 379 -3.04 11.16 -2.36
CA ILE A 379 -1.90 10.42 -2.93
C ILE A 379 -2.30 8.98 -3.26
N TYR A 380 -1.50 8.32 -4.10
CA TYR A 380 -1.72 6.93 -4.50
C TYR A 380 -0.48 6.09 -4.22
N LEU A 381 -0.62 5.07 -3.39
CA LEU A 381 0.45 4.24 -2.83
C LEU A 381 0.47 2.85 -3.48
N GLY A 382 1.64 2.20 -3.51
CA GLY A 382 1.76 0.80 -3.92
C GLY A 382 1.54 0.51 -5.40
N LYS A 383 1.21 -0.76 -5.70
CA LYS A 383 0.94 -1.28 -7.05
C LYS A 383 -0.54 -1.14 -7.44
N LEU A 384 -0.81 -1.25 -8.74
CA LEU A 384 -2.15 -1.23 -9.34
C LEU A 384 -2.98 0.03 -9.03
N LYS A 385 -2.31 1.17 -8.80
CA LYS A 385 -2.92 2.48 -8.52
C LYS A 385 -4.02 2.88 -9.51
N THR A 386 -3.83 2.57 -10.80
CA THR A 386 -4.82 2.88 -11.85
C THR A 386 -6.00 1.91 -11.93
N LYS A 387 -6.12 0.99 -10.98
CA LYS A 387 -7.12 -0.09 -10.97
C LYS A 387 -7.97 -0.12 -9.69
N GLY A 388 -8.02 0.98 -8.93
CA GLY A 388 -8.81 1.11 -7.70
C GLY A 388 -8.09 0.64 -6.44
N PHE A 389 -6.77 0.83 -6.39
CA PHE A 389 -5.94 0.50 -5.23
C PHE A 389 -5.10 1.70 -4.80
N GLY A 390 -4.83 1.78 -3.50
CA GLY A 390 -3.79 2.62 -2.92
C GLY A 390 -4.15 4.10 -2.76
N LYS A 391 -5.39 4.51 -3.01
CA LYS A 391 -5.83 5.87 -2.69
C LYS A 391 -5.71 6.14 -1.19
N ALA A 392 -5.07 7.26 -0.86
CA ALA A 392 -4.88 7.71 0.52
C ALA A 392 -4.95 9.23 0.62
N LYS A 393 -5.24 9.72 1.82
CA LYS A 393 -5.22 11.14 2.19
C LYS A 393 -4.06 11.40 3.12
N ILE A 394 -3.25 12.41 2.81
CA ILE A 394 -2.13 12.84 3.65
C ILE A 394 -2.33 14.29 4.08
N THR A 395 -2.05 14.57 5.35
CA THR A 395 -2.11 15.92 5.94
C THR A 395 -0.81 16.21 6.67
N PHE A 396 -0.23 17.39 6.44
CA PHE A 396 1.04 17.79 7.06
C PHE A 396 0.80 18.77 8.21
N LYS A 397 1.58 18.61 9.29
CA LYS A 397 1.57 19.46 10.48
C LYS A 397 3.00 19.84 10.86
N ASP A 398 3.11 20.79 11.78
CA ASP A 398 4.40 21.11 12.39
C ASP A 398 5.03 19.88 13.03
N TYR A 399 6.33 19.75 12.86
CA TYR A 399 7.09 18.69 13.51
C TYR A 399 7.40 19.13 14.94
N VAL A 400 6.93 18.34 15.91
CA VAL A 400 7.26 18.53 17.33
C VAL A 400 8.29 17.47 17.71
N GLU A 401 9.50 17.91 18.06
CA GLU A 401 10.57 17.01 18.46
C GLU A 401 10.33 16.47 19.87
N THR A 402 9.79 15.26 19.96
CA THR A 402 9.64 14.53 21.23
C THR A 402 10.87 13.64 21.45
N LYS A 403 12.01 14.26 21.76
CA LYS A 403 13.22 13.53 22.14
C LYS A 403 13.15 13.16 23.62
N GLU A 404 12.68 11.95 23.90
CA GLU A 404 13.02 11.30 25.18
C GLU A 404 14.54 11.13 25.23
N ASP A 405 15.14 11.63 26.30
CA ASP A 405 16.59 11.62 26.44
C ASP A 405 17.16 10.20 26.35
N ILE A 406 18.27 10.05 25.63
CA ILE A 406 18.89 8.75 25.34
C ILE A 406 19.44 8.09 26.62
N VAL A 407 19.95 8.88 27.59
CA VAL A 407 20.45 8.37 28.87
C VAL A 407 19.28 7.81 29.67
N SER A 408 18.19 8.57 29.78
CA SER A 408 16.96 8.11 30.44
C SER A 408 16.44 6.78 29.85
N ARG A 409 16.49 6.62 28.52
CA ARG A 409 16.08 5.37 27.85
C ARG A 409 17.01 4.20 28.14
N ILE A 410 18.32 4.42 28.11
CA ILE A 410 19.31 3.38 28.45
C ILE A 410 19.14 2.93 29.90
N ASP A 411 18.98 3.89 30.82
CA ASP A 411 18.83 3.60 32.25
C ASP A 411 17.53 2.84 32.54
N LYS A 412 16.41 3.26 31.94
CA LYS A 412 15.13 2.54 32.04
C LYS A 412 15.26 1.10 31.52
N PHE A 413 15.83 0.93 30.32
CA PHE A 413 16.00 -0.40 29.72
C PHE A 413 16.81 -1.35 30.62
N ASN A 414 17.91 -0.86 31.22
CA ASN A 414 18.80 -1.66 32.08
C ASN A 414 18.28 -1.84 33.52
N LYS A 415 17.29 -1.04 33.94
CA LYS A 415 16.60 -1.20 35.24
C LYS A 415 15.67 -2.41 35.23
N ASP A 416 15.05 -2.69 34.09
CA ASP A 416 14.05 -3.76 33.94
C ASP A 416 14.69 -5.15 33.67
N ILE A 417 16.03 -5.23 33.62
CA ILE A 417 16.75 -6.51 33.52
C ILE A 417 16.66 -7.23 34.88
N PRO A 418 16.31 -8.54 34.92
CA PRO A 418 16.29 -9.33 36.15
C PRO A 418 17.63 -9.29 36.90
N LYS A 419 17.57 -9.23 38.24
CA LYS A 419 18.76 -9.04 39.09
C LYS A 419 19.82 -10.13 38.89
N ASP A 420 19.38 -11.39 38.81
CA ASP A 420 20.23 -12.56 38.60
C ASP A 420 20.93 -12.52 37.23
N GLU A 421 20.26 -12.03 36.19
CA GLU A 421 20.86 -11.83 34.87
C GLU A 421 21.80 -10.62 34.84
N LYS A 422 21.49 -9.57 35.61
CA LYS A 422 22.34 -8.37 35.73
C LYS A 422 23.67 -8.68 36.40
N GLU A 423 23.69 -9.57 37.39
CA GLU A 423 24.92 -10.07 37.99
C GLU A 423 25.80 -10.80 36.98
N LYS A 424 25.21 -11.64 36.11
CA LYS A 424 25.94 -12.34 35.03
C LYS A 424 26.54 -11.38 33.99
N LEU A 425 25.96 -10.20 33.82
CA LEU A 425 26.49 -9.15 32.95
C LEU A 425 27.68 -8.40 33.58
N ASN A 426 28.12 -8.74 34.80
CA ASN A 426 29.25 -8.11 35.48
C ASN A 426 29.15 -6.56 35.53
N ASN A 427 27.94 -6.04 35.76
CA ASN A 427 27.63 -4.60 35.73
C ASN A 427 27.85 -3.90 34.38
N LYS A 428 28.06 -4.62 33.26
CA LYS A 428 28.03 -4.03 31.92
C LYS A 428 26.64 -3.50 31.60
N THR A 429 26.59 -2.40 30.88
CA THR A 429 25.35 -1.81 30.38
C THR A 429 24.98 -2.45 29.05
N LEU A 430 23.73 -2.87 28.90
CA LEU A 430 23.19 -3.28 27.61
C LEU A 430 22.74 -2.06 26.80
N ILE A 431 23.23 -1.97 25.57
CA ILE A 431 22.82 -0.98 24.58
C ILE A 431 22.18 -1.72 23.41
N THR A 432 20.91 -1.38 23.13
CA THR A 432 20.18 -1.97 22.01
C THR A 432 20.00 -0.96 20.89
N PHE A 433 20.22 -1.39 19.65
CA PHE A 433 19.93 -0.66 18.43
C PHE A 433 18.66 -1.25 17.83
N ASP A 434 17.55 -0.53 17.99
CA ASP A 434 16.22 -0.95 17.58
C ASP A 434 15.88 -0.36 16.21
N LEU A 435 15.79 -1.23 15.19
CA LEU A 435 15.57 -0.80 13.82
C LEU A 435 14.13 -0.29 13.63
N GLN A 436 13.99 1.01 13.35
CA GLN A 436 12.69 1.64 13.10
C GLN A 436 12.26 1.53 11.63
N SER A 437 13.22 1.31 10.73
CA SER A 437 13.02 1.03 9.30
C SER A 437 14.00 -0.05 8.86
N ASP A 438 13.82 -0.58 7.65
CA ASP A 438 14.84 -1.45 7.06
C ASP A 438 16.17 -0.68 6.89
N ILE A 439 17.31 -1.35 7.07
CA ILE A 439 18.65 -0.82 6.76
C ILE A 439 19.12 -1.48 5.46
N VAL A 440 19.35 -0.69 4.42
CA VAL A 440 19.96 -1.17 3.18
C VAL A 440 21.47 -1.31 3.36
N LEU A 441 21.98 -2.52 3.17
CA LEU A 441 23.36 -2.87 3.43
C LEU A 441 24.25 -2.54 2.23
N PRO A 442 25.48 -2.04 2.45
CA PRO A 442 26.49 -1.89 1.41
C PRO A 442 27.22 -3.20 1.10
N PHE A 443 26.73 -4.34 1.60
CA PHE A 443 27.38 -5.66 1.51
C PHE A 443 26.66 -6.57 0.52
N ASN A 444 27.42 -7.43 -0.17
CA ASN A 444 26.88 -8.40 -1.14
C ASN A 444 26.39 -9.71 -0.48
N ASN A 445 26.78 -9.97 0.77
CA ASN A 445 26.37 -11.14 1.55
C ASN A 445 26.24 -10.76 3.04
N ILE A 446 25.54 -11.62 3.80
CA ILE A 446 25.48 -11.53 5.27
C ILE A 446 26.12 -12.78 5.84
N TYR A 447 27.33 -12.66 6.39
CA TYR A 447 28.06 -13.76 7.02
C TYR A 447 27.92 -13.72 8.55
N ASN A 448 27.97 -12.53 9.14
CA ASN A 448 27.71 -12.29 10.54
C ASN A 448 26.98 -10.95 10.69
N ALA A 449 25.71 -11.01 11.07
CA ALA A 449 24.86 -9.83 11.14
C ALA A 449 25.34 -8.80 12.17
N GLN A 450 25.79 -9.24 13.36
CA GLN A 450 26.25 -8.32 14.41
C GLN A 450 27.59 -7.69 14.07
N GLU A 451 28.53 -8.46 13.52
CA GLU A 451 29.83 -7.94 13.08
C GLU A 451 29.66 -6.90 11.97
N GLN A 452 28.87 -7.24 10.95
CA GLN A 452 28.57 -6.32 9.86
C GLN A 452 27.80 -5.09 10.34
N PHE A 453 26.90 -5.23 11.33
CA PHE A 453 26.24 -4.09 11.96
C PHE A 453 27.24 -3.19 12.72
N LYS A 454 28.17 -3.79 13.48
CA LYS A 454 29.22 -3.06 14.22
C LYS A 454 30.09 -2.24 13.28
N ILE A 455 30.50 -2.83 12.16
CA ILE A 455 31.24 -2.14 11.08
C ILE A 455 30.40 -1.01 10.49
N LEU A 456 29.13 -1.29 10.14
CA LEU A 456 28.24 -0.31 9.54
C LEU A 456 27.96 0.89 10.45
N ALA A 457 27.81 0.64 11.76
CA ALA A 457 27.58 1.65 12.78
C ALA A 457 28.87 2.34 13.26
N ASN A 458 30.04 1.87 12.81
CA ASN A 458 31.36 2.35 13.22
C ASN A 458 31.51 2.36 14.76
N LEU A 459 31.08 1.27 15.41
CA LEU A 459 31.17 1.12 16.86
C LEU A 459 32.59 0.69 17.26
N SER A 460 33.08 1.23 18.37
CA SER A 460 34.40 0.90 18.93
C SER A 460 34.46 -0.53 19.50
N ASP A 461 35.66 -1.00 19.82
CA ASP A 461 35.88 -2.30 20.45
C ASP A 461 35.28 -2.42 21.85
N LYS A 462 34.87 -1.30 22.45
CA LYS A 462 34.12 -1.24 23.71
C LYS A 462 32.74 -1.91 23.63
N PHE A 463 32.18 -2.05 22.42
CA PHE A 463 30.90 -2.72 22.19
C PHE A 463 31.12 -4.21 21.95
N GLU A 464 30.89 -5.01 22.99
CA GLU A 464 30.95 -6.47 22.95
C GLU A 464 29.60 -7.06 22.49
N PHE A 465 29.66 -8.13 21.70
CA PHE A 465 28.46 -8.74 21.12
C PHE A 465 27.65 -9.50 22.16
N ASN A 466 26.34 -9.23 22.24
CA ASN A 466 25.40 -10.10 22.95
C ASN A 466 24.46 -10.81 21.98
N TYR A 467 24.85 -12.02 21.57
CA TYR A 467 24.07 -12.85 20.65
C TYR A 467 22.76 -13.35 21.29
N SER A 468 22.77 -13.66 22.59
CA SER A 468 21.60 -14.22 23.30
C SER A 468 20.41 -13.26 23.38
N ARG A 469 20.69 -11.96 23.29
CA ARG A 469 19.70 -10.86 23.39
C ARG A 469 19.55 -10.08 22.09
N SER A 470 20.05 -10.62 20.97
CA SER A 470 19.92 -10.00 19.66
C SER A 470 18.94 -10.77 18.78
N PHE A 471 18.01 -10.04 18.17
CA PHE A 471 16.90 -10.60 17.40
C PHE A 471 16.92 -9.94 16.03
N VAL A 472 17.62 -10.56 15.08
CA VAL A 472 17.87 -9.97 13.77
C VAL A 472 17.12 -10.76 12.70
N ASN A 473 16.39 -10.04 11.86
CA ASN A 473 15.79 -10.56 10.64
C ASN A 473 16.47 -9.92 9.43
N THR A 474 16.72 -10.72 8.40
CA THR A 474 17.31 -10.27 7.13
C THR A 474 16.33 -10.51 6.00
N ALA A 475 16.38 -9.67 4.98
CA ALA A 475 15.57 -9.84 3.78
C ALA A 475 16.32 -9.35 2.54
N LYS A 476 15.76 -9.68 1.37
CA LYS A 476 16.15 -9.09 0.08
C LYS A 476 15.14 -8.00 -0.27
N LEU A 477 15.61 -6.78 -0.47
CA LEU A 477 14.83 -5.71 -1.03
C LEU A 477 14.89 -5.83 -2.55
N GLU A 478 13.88 -6.48 -3.10
CA GLU A 478 13.68 -6.50 -4.54
C GLU A 478 13.25 -5.11 -5.02
N GLY A 479 13.82 -4.70 -6.14
CA GLY A 479 13.47 -3.45 -6.79
C GLY A 479 13.42 -3.62 -8.30
N TYR A 480 12.67 -2.76 -8.96
CA TYR A 480 12.73 -2.62 -10.39
C TYR A 480 13.30 -1.24 -10.71
N ASN A 481 14.32 -1.18 -11.56
CA ASN A 481 14.82 0.09 -12.07
C ASN A 481 13.90 0.43 -13.22
N ILE A 482 12.96 1.31 -12.91
CA ILE A 482 11.87 1.61 -13.82
C ILE A 482 12.31 2.55 -14.94
N ILE A 483 13.45 3.24 -14.79
CA ILE A 483 14.06 4.10 -15.82
C ILE A 483 14.73 3.23 -16.89
N ASN A 484 15.50 2.23 -16.46
CA ASN A 484 16.30 1.39 -17.36
C ASN A 484 15.60 0.07 -17.75
N ASN A 485 14.35 -0.10 -17.33
CA ASN A 485 13.54 -1.31 -17.55
C ASN A 485 14.25 -2.63 -17.19
N ILE A 486 15.04 -2.63 -16.12
CA ILE A 486 15.75 -3.82 -15.61
C ILE A 486 15.40 -4.08 -14.15
N ARG A 487 15.45 -5.35 -13.75
CA ARG A 487 15.42 -5.71 -12.32
C ARG A 487 16.63 -5.03 -11.64
N LYS A 488 16.41 -4.33 -10.53
CA LYS A 488 17.53 -3.87 -9.70
C LYS A 488 18.21 -5.11 -9.13
N ILE A 489 19.51 -4.99 -8.89
CA ILE A 489 20.20 -5.95 -8.04
C ILE A 489 19.45 -6.00 -6.71
N ASP A 490 19.13 -7.21 -6.25
CA ASP A 490 18.46 -7.39 -4.97
C ASP A 490 19.39 -6.86 -3.87
N GLU A 491 18.94 -5.85 -3.13
CA GLU A 491 19.73 -5.28 -2.04
C GLU A 491 19.47 -6.07 -0.76
N LEU A 492 20.53 -6.38 0.00
CA LEU A 492 20.37 -7.02 1.30
C LEU A 492 19.94 -5.98 2.34
N VAL A 493 19.00 -6.35 3.19
CA VAL A 493 18.53 -5.48 4.28
C VAL A 493 18.55 -6.19 5.62
N PHE A 494 18.89 -5.44 6.68
CA PHE A 494 18.39 -5.77 8.02
C PHE A 494 16.96 -5.24 8.14
N SER A 495 16.03 -6.12 8.47
CA SER A 495 14.60 -5.78 8.47
C SER A 495 14.22 -4.92 9.67
N ARG A 496 13.27 -4.00 9.46
CA ARG A 496 12.58 -3.24 10.48
C ARG A 496 12.15 -4.15 11.64
N GLY A 497 12.29 -3.64 12.86
CA GLY A 497 12.01 -4.37 14.10
C GLY A 497 13.17 -5.22 14.61
N SER A 498 14.25 -5.41 13.84
CA SER A 498 15.44 -6.11 14.37
C SER A 498 16.05 -5.35 15.55
N VAL A 499 16.62 -6.11 16.48
CA VAL A 499 17.28 -5.59 17.69
C VAL A 499 18.71 -6.12 17.75
N PHE A 500 19.68 -5.22 17.68
CA PHE A 500 21.09 -5.55 17.91
C PHE A 500 21.48 -5.11 19.31
N THR A 501 21.97 -6.04 20.13
CA THR A 501 22.31 -5.80 21.53
C THR A 501 23.81 -5.95 21.76
N PHE A 502 24.39 -4.97 22.43
CA PHE A 502 25.80 -4.92 22.79
C PHE A 502 25.97 -4.68 24.29
N GLU A 503 27.04 -5.25 24.85
CA GLU A 503 27.49 -4.99 26.22
C GLU A 503 28.58 -3.94 26.20
N VAL A 504 28.48 -2.95 27.11
CA VAL A 504 29.42 -1.84 27.20
C VAL A 504 29.75 -1.55 28.67
N ASN A 505 31.04 -1.44 29.00
CA ASN A 505 31.48 -1.09 30.36
C ASN A 505 31.10 0.36 30.73
N ASN A 506 31.41 1.32 29.86
CA ASN A 506 31.05 2.73 30.03
C ASN A 506 30.56 3.31 28.70
N TYR A 507 29.23 3.39 28.52
CA TYR A 507 28.62 3.91 27.30
C TYR A 507 28.69 5.44 27.19
N LYS A 508 28.98 6.15 28.29
CA LYS A 508 28.94 7.63 28.31
C LYS A 508 29.99 8.25 27.39
N ASP A 509 31.13 7.58 27.22
CA ASP A 509 32.18 8.01 26.29
C ASP A 509 31.73 7.96 24.82
N GLU A 510 30.71 7.16 24.51
CA GLU A 510 30.21 6.90 23.15
C GLU A 510 28.85 7.59 22.93
N LEU A 511 28.41 8.44 23.87
CA LEU A 511 27.08 9.05 23.83
C LEU A 511 26.87 9.92 22.59
N GLU A 512 27.90 10.66 22.17
CA GLU A 512 27.85 11.47 20.93
C GLU A 512 27.70 10.60 19.68
N LEU A 513 28.39 9.46 19.64
CA LEU A 513 28.27 8.49 18.55
C LEU A 513 26.84 7.94 18.48
N LEU A 514 26.27 7.52 19.63
CA LEU A 514 24.91 7.00 19.72
C LEU A 514 23.86 8.05 19.27
N LYS A 515 24.00 9.31 19.70
CA LYS A 515 23.14 10.42 19.26
C LYS A 515 23.23 10.64 17.74
N LYS A 516 24.46 10.65 17.20
CA LYS A 516 24.70 10.81 15.76
C LYS A 516 24.09 9.68 14.94
N ILE A 517 24.09 8.44 15.47
CA ILE A 517 23.45 7.28 14.83
C ILE A 517 21.92 7.46 14.78
N GLU A 518 21.27 7.87 15.88
CA GLU A 518 19.82 8.14 15.86
C GLU A 518 19.45 9.27 14.89
N GLU A 519 20.25 10.32 14.83
CA GLU A 519 19.96 11.49 13.98
C GLU A 519 20.19 11.23 12.49
N LYS A 520 21.29 10.55 12.14
CA LYS A 520 21.69 10.37 10.74
C LYS A 520 21.23 9.06 10.14
N GLY A 521 20.92 8.05 10.96
CA GLY A 521 20.65 6.69 10.53
C GLY A 521 21.86 6.00 9.88
N LEU A 522 21.70 4.70 9.61
CA LEU A 522 22.73 3.78 9.09
C LEU A 522 22.39 3.27 7.69
N GLY A 523 23.39 2.75 6.97
CA GLY A 523 23.19 2.14 5.66
C GLY A 523 22.93 3.13 4.51
N LEU A 524 22.44 2.57 3.40
CA LEU A 524 22.21 3.28 2.15
C LEU A 524 20.77 3.83 2.06
N ARG A 525 20.53 4.73 1.09
CA ARG A 525 19.20 5.25 0.71
C ARG A 525 18.41 5.90 1.85
N LYS A 526 19.12 6.56 2.78
CA LYS A 526 18.52 7.17 3.99
C LYS A 526 17.51 8.28 3.69
N ASN A 527 17.67 8.97 2.57
CA ASN A 527 16.68 9.92 2.06
C ASN A 527 15.34 9.26 1.72
N GLU A 528 15.29 7.96 1.43
CA GLU A 528 14.05 7.24 1.17
C GLU A 528 13.38 6.69 2.43
N GLY A 529 13.95 6.94 3.62
CA GLY A 529 13.41 6.49 4.90
C GLY A 529 14.04 5.23 5.46
N PHE A 530 15.01 4.64 4.75
CA PHE A 530 15.82 3.54 5.26
C PHE A 530 16.81 4.02 6.33
N GLY A 531 17.31 3.09 7.14
CA GLY A 531 18.41 3.37 8.05
C GLY A 531 18.04 3.92 9.42
N ARG A 532 16.77 4.08 9.76
CA ARG A 532 16.35 4.70 11.04
C ARG A 532 16.53 3.72 12.19
N VAL A 533 17.24 4.18 13.23
CA VAL A 533 17.55 3.41 14.43
C VAL A 533 17.17 4.21 15.66
N LYS A 534 16.65 3.53 16.67
CA LYS A 534 16.41 4.11 18.00
C LYS A 534 17.19 3.30 19.03
N ILE A 535 17.92 3.99 19.91
CA ILE A 535 18.71 3.38 20.98
C ILE A 535 17.80 3.13 22.18
N CYS A 536 17.79 1.91 22.70
CA CYS A 536 16.98 1.49 23.85
C CYS A 536 15.56 2.07 23.81
N SER A 537 14.87 1.90 22.66
CA SER A 537 13.51 2.38 22.49
C SER A 537 12.61 1.83 23.59
N SER A 538 11.60 2.61 24.00
CA SER A 538 10.68 2.17 25.04
C SER A 538 10.04 0.84 24.65
N ARG A 539 10.30 -0.16 25.48
CA ARG A 539 9.54 -1.41 25.50
C ARG A 539 8.15 -1.05 26.03
N GLY A 540 7.08 -1.62 25.46
CA GLY A 540 5.72 -1.32 25.92
C GLY A 540 5.59 -1.52 27.43
N ASP A 541 4.61 -0.91 28.07
CA ASP A 541 4.37 -1.15 29.49
C ASP A 541 4.18 -2.67 29.68
N ASN A 542 5.11 -3.29 30.39
CA ASN A 542 5.09 -4.72 30.74
C ASN A 542 3.98 -4.99 31.76
#